data_AF-A0A933R7X1-F1
#
_entry.id   AF-A0A933R7X1-F1
#
_cell.length_a   1.000
_cell.length_b   1.000
_cell.length_c   1.000
_cell.angle_alpha   90.00
_cell.angle_beta   90.00
_cell.angle_gamma   90.00
#
_symmetry.space_group_name_H-M   'P 1'
#
loop_
_entity.id
_entity.type
_entity.pdbx_description
1 polymer ?
#
loop_
_entity_poly.entity_id
_entity_poly.type
_entity_poly.pdbx_seq_one_letter_code
_entity_poly.pdbx_strand_id
1 'polypeptide(L)'
;MQSRTHSWILWTVIVLALVGFTDSAFLLAKRVSGAPIPCFITSGCDTVSKSPYSVLFGIPLSAWGVLFYLGIGFLALLYMDTKNLLVARLIPIATTLGFLSSAYFIYIQKFKIGAFCIYCILSAIVSTLLFALGVMIWEKTKMA
;
A
#
# COMPACT_ATOMS: atom_id res chain seq x y z
N MET A 1 23.52 -6.95 -18.86
CA MET A 1 22.68 -5.93 -19.53
C MET A 1 21.90 -5.18 -18.47
N GLN A 2 22.28 -3.92 -18.29
CA GLN A 2 21.87 -3.00 -17.24
C GLN A 2 20.39 -2.62 -17.44
N SER A 3 19.47 -3.25 -16.72
CA SER A 3 18.07 -2.77 -16.74
C SER A 3 18.08 -1.34 -16.19
N ARG A 4 17.90 -0.38 -17.10
CA ARG A 4 17.97 1.07 -16.87
C ARG A 4 16.70 1.54 -16.17
N THR A 5 16.33 0.88 -15.07
CA THR A 5 15.32 1.35 -14.15
C THR A 5 15.97 2.53 -13.43
N HIS A 6 15.64 3.76 -13.85
CA HIS A 6 16.23 4.97 -13.29
C HIS A 6 16.15 4.91 -11.76
N SER A 7 17.27 5.14 -11.06
CA SER A 7 17.33 5.06 -9.59
C SER A 7 16.27 5.93 -8.92
N TRP A 8 15.89 7.06 -9.55
CA TRP A 8 14.73 7.86 -9.17
C TRP A 8 13.50 6.99 -8.91
N ILE A 9 13.07 6.15 -9.87
CA ILE A 9 11.81 5.39 -9.78
C ILE A 9 11.80 4.53 -8.51
N LEU A 10 12.92 3.86 -8.22
CA LEU A 10 13.07 3.02 -7.03
C LEU A 10 13.05 3.86 -5.75
N TRP A 11 13.71 5.02 -5.74
CA TRP A 11 13.61 5.97 -4.63
C TRP A 11 12.17 6.45 -4.40
N THR A 12 11.40 6.73 -5.46
CA THR A 12 9.98 7.09 -5.33
C THR A 12 9.15 5.95 -4.76
N VAL A 13 9.39 4.71 -5.21
CA VAL A 13 8.73 3.52 -4.63
C VAL A 13 9.03 3.39 -3.14
N ILE A 14 10.29 3.57 -2.73
CA ILE A 14 10.70 3.50 -1.32
C ILE A 14 10.02 4.60 -0.49
N VAL A 15 10.01 5.85 -0.99
CA VAL A 15 9.35 6.96 -0.30
C VAL A 15 7.85 6.71 -0.14
N LEU A 16 7.17 6.26 -1.20
CA LEU A 16 5.75 5.91 -1.14
C LEU A 16 5.48 4.74 -0.20
N ALA A 17 6.34 3.71 -0.21
CA ALA A 17 6.24 2.59 0.71
C ALA A 17 6.40 3.04 2.17
N LEU A 18 7.34 3.95 2.46
CA LEU A 18 7.50 4.52 3.80
C LEU A 18 6.26 5.31 4.23
N VAL A 19 5.69 6.13 3.35
CA VAL A 19 4.45 6.88 3.64
C VAL A 19 3.30 5.93 3.96
N GLY A 20 3.09 4.90 3.14
CA GLY A 20 2.05 3.89 3.38
C GLY A 20 2.30 3.05 4.64
N PHE A 21 3.55 2.74 4.93
CA PHE A 21 3.94 2.05 6.16
C PHE A 21 3.64 2.90 7.38
N THR A 22 4.00 4.19 7.39
CA THR A 22 3.73 5.10 8.50
C THR A 22 2.23 5.24 8.74
N ASP A 23 1.43 5.37 7.68
CA ASP A 23 -0.03 5.40 7.76
C ASP A 23 -0.62 4.14 8.39
N SER A 24 -0.21 2.97 7.87
CA SER A 24 -0.70 1.67 8.34
C SER A 24 -0.26 1.38 9.78
N ALA A 25 0.98 1.72 10.13
CA ALA A 25 1.53 1.58 11.46
C ALA A 25 0.82 2.50 12.46
N PHE A 26 0.51 3.74 12.07
CA PHE A 26 -0.25 4.67 12.89
C PHE A 26 -1.66 4.13 13.19
N LEU A 27 -2.37 3.65 12.16
CA LEU A 27 -3.68 3.01 12.33
C LEU A 27 -3.62 1.77 13.24
N LEU A 28 -2.57 0.95 13.08
CA LEU A 28 -2.37 -0.23 13.91
C LEU A 28 -2.13 0.16 15.37
N ALA A 29 -1.23 1.13 15.61
CA ALA A 29 -0.95 1.65 16.95
C ALA A 29 -2.19 2.23 17.61
N LYS A 30 -2.99 3.01 16.87
CA LYS A 30 -4.27 3.55 17.37
C LYS A 30 -5.24 2.43 17.73
N ARG A 31 -5.36 1.40 16.89
CA ARG A 31 -6.21 0.24 17.16
C ARG A 31 -5.79 -0.53 18.41
N VAL A 32 -4.49 -0.74 18.62
CA VAL A 32 -3.96 -1.41 19.82
C VAL A 32 -4.14 -0.56 21.07
N SER A 33 -3.94 0.76 20.97
CA SER A 33 -4.15 1.69 22.09
C SER A 33 -5.62 1.93 22.45
N GLY A 34 -6.57 1.52 21.59
CA GLY A 34 -8.00 1.84 21.73
C GLY A 34 -8.34 3.33 21.58
N ALA A 35 -7.37 4.18 21.25
CA ALA A 35 -7.56 5.61 21.11
C ALA A 35 -8.36 5.95 19.84
N PRO A 36 -9.21 7.00 19.88
CA PRO A 36 -9.96 7.43 18.71
C PRO A 36 -9.01 7.85 17.58
N ILE A 37 -9.42 7.53 16.36
CA ILE A 37 -8.68 7.90 15.14
C ILE A 37 -9.09 9.33 14.76
N PRO A 38 -8.15 10.29 14.69
CA PRO A 38 -8.50 11.67 14.36
C PRO A 38 -8.86 11.77 12.87
N CYS A 39 -10.11 12.13 12.57
CA CYS A 39 -10.55 12.44 11.22
C CYS A 39 -10.80 13.95 11.13
N PHE A 40 -10.12 14.63 10.20
CA PHE A 40 -10.28 16.06 10.01
C PHE A 40 -11.14 16.42 8.80
N ILE A 41 -11.04 15.62 7.73
CA ILE A 41 -11.68 15.91 6.43
C ILE A 41 -12.95 15.08 6.24
N THR A 42 -12.95 13.84 6.73
CA THR A 42 -14.08 12.91 6.60
C THR A 42 -14.65 12.56 7.97
N SER A 43 -15.84 11.97 8.00
CA SER A 43 -16.44 11.41 9.21
C SER A 43 -16.43 9.88 9.17
N GLY A 44 -16.16 9.26 10.32
CA GLY A 44 -16.31 7.81 10.51
C GLY A 44 -15.05 6.94 10.30
N CYS A 45 -13.83 7.47 10.38
CA CYS A 45 -12.62 6.60 10.38
C CYS A 45 -12.64 5.60 11.55
N ASP A 46 -13.16 6.01 12.70
CA ASP A 46 -13.33 5.12 13.86
C ASP A 46 -14.33 4.00 13.56
N THR A 47 -15.47 4.33 12.93
CA THR A 47 -16.47 3.37 12.43
C THR A 47 -15.86 2.39 11.43
N VAL A 48 -15.09 2.88 10.45
CA VAL A 48 -14.40 2.03 9.46
C VAL A 48 -13.40 1.11 10.15
N SER A 49 -12.59 1.64 11.07
CA SER A 49 -11.60 0.85 11.79
C SER A 49 -12.22 -0.18 12.74
N LYS A 50 -13.38 0.09 13.34
CA LYS A 50 -14.10 -0.87 14.20
C LYS A 50 -15.03 -1.81 13.44
N SER A 51 -15.23 -1.59 12.15
CA SER A 51 -16.09 -2.44 11.33
C SER A 51 -15.55 -3.87 11.23
N PRO A 52 -16.41 -4.89 10.99
CA PRO A 52 -15.95 -6.26 10.76
C PRO A 52 -15.05 -6.39 9.52
N TYR A 53 -15.13 -5.44 8.58
CA TYR A 53 -14.31 -5.42 7.37
C TYR A 53 -12.87 -4.96 7.60
N SER A 54 -12.57 -4.36 8.76
CA SER A 54 -11.22 -3.97 9.13
C SER A 54 -10.38 -5.11 9.70
N VAL A 55 -10.94 -6.32 9.76
CA VAL A 55 -10.28 -7.54 10.23
C VAL A 55 -10.38 -8.59 9.14
N LEU A 56 -9.23 -9.07 8.67
CA LEU A 56 -9.12 -10.11 7.66
C LEU A 56 -8.38 -11.30 8.27
N PHE A 57 -9.02 -12.48 8.28
CA PHE A 57 -8.51 -13.69 8.94
C PHE A 57 -8.14 -13.48 10.43
N GLY A 58 -8.92 -12.67 11.15
CA GLY A 58 -8.65 -12.35 12.56
C GLY A 58 -7.53 -11.32 12.77
N ILE A 59 -6.87 -10.86 11.71
CA ILE A 59 -5.79 -9.87 11.76
C ILE A 59 -6.31 -8.52 11.26
N PRO A 60 -6.02 -7.40 11.96
CA PRO A 60 -6.44 -6.09 11.50
C PRO A 60 -5.82 -5.75 10.14
N LEU A 61 -6.61 -5.14 9.27
CA LEU A 61 -6.20 -4.71 7.94
C LEU A 61 -4.97 -3.78 7.98
N SER A 62 -4.84 -2.98 9.04
CA SER A 62 -3.67 -2.13 9.28
C SER A 62 -2.36 -2.93 9.36
N ALA A 63 -2.39 -4.15 9.91
CA ALA A 63 -1.21 -5.03 9.96
C ALA A 63 -0.88 -5.60 8.57
N TRP A 64 -1.90 -5.93 7.77
CA TRP A 64 -1.71 -6.32 6.36
C TRP A 64 -1.11 -5.17 5.54
N GLY A 65 -1.56 -3.93 5.78
CA GLY A 65 -0.97 -2.74 5.16
C GLY A 65 0.51 -2.57 5.52
N VAL A 66 0.85 -2.71 6.80
CA VAL A 66 2.25 -2.68 7.25
C VAL A 66 3.11 -3.72 6.53
N LEU A 67 2.66 -4.97 6.46
CA LEU A 67 3.37 -6.06 5.78
C LEU A 67 3.52 -5.78 4.28
N PHE A 68 2.46 -5.28 3.64
CA PHE A 68 2.47 -4.95 2.22
C PHE A 68 3.50 -3.86 1.89
N TYR A 69 3.46 -2.73 2.61
CA TYR A 69 4.37 -1.62 2.36
C TYR A 69 5.83 -1.95 2.70
N LEU A 70 6.07 -2.69 3.79
CA LEU A 70 7.40 -3.23 4.08
C LEU A 70 7.89 -4.17 2.99
N GLY A 71 7.03 -5.06 2.50
CA GLY A 71 7.34 -5.97 1.41
C GLY A 71 7.75 -5.22 0.14
N ILE A 72 6.98 -4.22 -0.28
CA ILE A 72 7.31 -3.40 -1.45
C ILE A 72 8.65 -2.67 -1.27
N GLY A 73 8.87 -2.05 -0.11
CA GLY A 73 10.13 -1.37 0.20
C GLY A 73 11.33 -2.32 0.18
N PHE A 74 11.17 -3.52 0.74
CA PHE A 74 12.19 -4.56 0.73
C PHE A 74 12.49 -5.07 -0.68
N LEU A 75 11.45 -5.31 -1.50
CA LEU A 75 11.63 -5.71 -2.90
C LEU A 75 12.37 -4.63 -3.70
N ALA A 76 12.08 -3.35 -3.47
CA ALA A 76 12.76 -2.24 -4.12
C ALA A 76 14.26 -2.19 -3.75
N LEU A 77 14.59 -2.34 -2.46
CA LEU A 77 15.97 -2.41 -1.97
C LEU A 77 16.71 -3.62 -2.52
N LEU A 78 16.08 -4.79 -2.51
CA LEU A 78 16.68 -6.04 -2.98
C LEU A 78 16.93 -5.99 -4.50
N TYR A 79 16.06 -5.32 -5.26
CA TYR A 79 16.33 -5.05 -6.67
C TYR A 79 17.49 -4.07 -6.87
N MET A 80 17.67 -3.06 -6.02
CA MET A 80 18.83 -2.15 -6.10
C MET A 80 20.17 -2.88 -5.88
N ASP A 81 20.21 -3.82 -4.93
CA ASP A 81 21.42 -4.56 -4.57
C ASP A 81 21.72 -5.68 -5.58
N THR A 82 20.75 -6.58 -5.81
CA THR A 82 20.99 -7.77 -6.65
C THR A 82 20.76 -7.53 -8.14
N LYS A 83 19.99 -6.49 -8.53
CA LYS A 83 19.60 -6.20 -9.93
C LYS A 83 18.95 -7.38 -10.66
N ASN A 84 18.35 -8.30 -9.92
CA ASN A 84 17.74 -9.51 -10.43
C ASN A 84 16.43 -9.21 -11.18
N LEU A 85 16.31 -9.74 -12.40
CA LEU A 85 15.12 -9.57 -13.25
C LEU A 85 13.85 -10.19 -12.63
N LEU A 86 13.99 -11.27 -11.85
CA LEU A 86 12.88 -11.89 -11.12
C LEU A 86 12.24 -10.92 -10.13
N VAL A 87 13.06 -10.13 -9.43
CA VAL A 87 12.59 -9.16 -8.42
C VAL A 87 11.89 -7.99 -9.11
N ALA A 88 12.42 -7.54 -10.25
CA ALA A 88 11.77 -6.53 -11.09
C ALA A 88 10.37 -6.95 -11.58
N ARG A 89 10.15 -8.25 -11.83
CA ARG A 89 8.82 -8.79 -12.19
C ARG A 89 7.89 -8.94 -10.99
N LEU A 90 8.42 -9.17 -9.79
CA LEU A 90 7.61 -9.31 -8.57
C LEU A 90 7.00 -7.98 -8.10
N ILE A 91 7.71 -6.85 -8.25
CA ILE A 91 7.22 -5.51 -7.88
C ILE A 91 5.85 -5.17 -8.52
N PRO A 92 5.67 -5.22 -9.86
CA PRO A 92 4.39 -4.94 -10.50
C PRO A 92 3.29 -5.89 -10.07
N ILE A 93 3.59 -7.19 -9.90
CA ILE A 93 2.60 -8.16 -9.41
C ILE A 93 2.10 -7.77 -8.01
N ALA A 94 3.03 -7.46 -7.10
CA ALA A 94 2.69 -7.05 -5.75
C ALA A 94 1.89 -5.74 -5.73
N THR A 95 2.33 -4.71 -6.46
CA THR A 95 1.61 -3.42 -6.53
C THR A 95 0.22 -3.54 -7.15
N THR A 96 0.02 -4.45 -8.13
CA THR A 96 -1.29 -4.73 -8.73
C THR A 96 -2.23 -5.35 -7.70
N LEU A 97 -1.75 -6.32 -6.92
CA LEU A 97 -2.53 -6.89 -5.82
C LEU A 97 -2.90 -5.83 -4.79
N GLY A 98 -1.97 -4.95 -4.41
CA GLY A 98 -2.23 -3.85 -3.49
C GLY A 98 -3.30 -2.88 -4.01
N PHE A 99 -3.23 -2.51 -5.29
CA PHE A 99 -4.22 -1.64 -5.94
C PHE A 99 -5.62 -2.27 -5.96
N LEU A 100 -5.74 -3.54 -6.38
CA LEU A 100 -7.01 -4.26 -6.38
C LEU A 100 -7.60 -4.38 -4.97
N SER A 101 -6.75 -4.70 -3.99
CA SER A 101 -7.13 -4.75 -2.58
C SER A 101 -7.68 -3.41 -2.12
N SER A 102 -6.98 -2.32 -2.42
CA SER A 102 -7.41 -0.99 -2.02
C SER A 102 -8.71 -0.55 -2.70
N ALA A 103 -8.89 -0.87 -3.99
CA ALA A 103 -10.14 -0.59 -4.70
C ALA A 103 -11.31 -1.34 -4.06
N TYR A 104 -11.11 -2.60 -3.65
CA TYR A 104 -12.10 -3.40 -2.93
C TYR A 104 -12.47 -2.77 -1.56
N PHE A 105 -11.50 -2.29 -0.78
CA PHE A 105 -11.80 -1.64 0.49
C PHE A 105 -12.51 -0.30 0.34
N ILE A 106 -12.21 0.48 -0.70
CA ILE A 106 -12.94 1.71 -1.02
C ILE A 106 -14.39 1.38 -1.41
N TYR A 107 -14.59 0.31 -2.19
CA TYR A 107 -15.92 -0.18 -2.53
C TYR A 107 -16.73 -0.57 -1.27
N ILE A 108 -16.13 -1.33 -0.33
CA ILE A 108 -16.78 -1.68 0.94
C ILE A 108 -17.12 -0.44 1.77
N GLN A 109 -16.21 0.53 1.88
CA GLN A 109 -16.44 1.76 2.64
C GLN A 109 -17.68 2.51 2.13
N LYS A 110 -17.80 2.65 0.80
CA LYS A 110 -18.93 3.33 0.16
C LYS A 110 -20.24 2.56 0.29
N PHE A 111 -20.25 1.26 0.01
CA PHE A 111 -21.49 0.49 -0.13
C PHE A 111 -21.96 -0.23 1.14
N LYS A 112 -21.04 -0.62 2.03
CA LYS A 112 -21.36 -1.39 3.25
C LYS A 112 -21.33 -0.54 4.51
N ILE A 113 -20.30 0.30 4.66
CA ILE A 113 -20.09 1.07 5.88
C ILE A 113 -20.80 2.43 5.81
N GLY A 114 -20.87 3.04 4.62
CA GLY A 114 -21.45 4.37 4.43
C GLY A 114 -20.61 5.49 5.06
N ALA A 115 -19.33 5.23 5.33
CA ALA A 115 -18.39 6.20 5.90
C ALA A 115 -17.05 6.16 5.17
N PHE A 116 -16.35 7.29 5.16
CA PHE A 116 -15.06 7.43 4.49
C PHE A 116 -13.94 7.65 5.50
N CYS A 117 -12.88 6.85 5.41
CA CYS A 117 -11.68 7.03 6.20
C CYS A 117 -10.61 7.74 5.38
N ILE A 118 -10.15 8.91 5.84
CA ILE A 118 -9.10 9.68 5.15
C ILE A 118 -7.79 8.89 5.01
N TYR A 119 -7.43 8.10 6.02
CA TYR A 119 -6.24 7.25 5.99
C TYR A 119 -6.36 6.13 4.95
N CYS A 120 -7.54 5.50 4.84
CA CYS A 120 -7.78 4.50 3.80
C CYS A 120 -7.75 5.10 2.39
N ILE A 121 -8.23 6.34 2.21
CA ILE A 121 -8.13 7.06 0.94
C ILE A 121 -6.66 7.38 0.62
N LEU A 122 -5.89 7.84 1.61
CA LEU A 122 -4.47 8.10 1.44
C LEU A 122 -3.73 6.83 1.00
N SER A 123 -3.99 5.70 1.67
CA SER A 123 -3.44 4.40 1.31
C SER A 123 -3.85 3.95 -0.10
N ALA A 124 -5.07 4.28 -0.54
CA ALA A 124 -5.53 4.01 -1.91
C ALA A 124 -4.78 4.83 -2.95
N ILE A 125 -4.52 6.11 -2.67
CA ILE A 125 -3.71 6.98 -3.54
C ILE A 125 -2.29 6.44 -3.62
N VAL A 126 -1.67 6.11 -2.49
CA VAL A 126 -0.31 5.55 -2.44
C VAL A 126 -0.23 4.23 -3.22
N SER A 127 -1.19 3.33 -3.04
CA SER A 127 -1.23 2.05 -3.76
C SER A 127 -1.42 2.24 -5.27
N THR A 128 -2.21 3.23 -5.69
CA THR A 128 -2.42 3.57 -7.10
C THR A 128 -1.15 4.15 -7.72
N LEU A 129 -0.45 5.03 -7.01
CA LEU A 129 0.84 5.55 -7.45
C LEU A 129 1.88 4.43 -7.56
N LEU A 130 1.96 3.54 -6.58
CA LEU A 130 2.83 2.36 -6.62
C LEU A 130 2.51 1.46 -7.82
N PHE A 131 1.23 1.25 -8.12
CA PHE A 131 0.82 0.50 -9.31
C PHE A 131 1.26 1.18 -10.61
N ALA A 132 1.08 2.49 -10.75
CA ALA A 132 1.55 3.23 -11.92
C ALA A 132 3.07 3.11 -12.11
N LEU A 133 3.84 3.21 -11.02
CA LEU A 133 5.30 2.98 -11.04
C LEU A 133 5.64 1.52 -11.40
N GLY A 134 4.90 0.55 -10.85
CA GLY A 134 5.05 -0.87 -11.15
C GLY A 134 4.82 -1.18 -12.62
N VAL A 135 3.77 -0.62 -13.23
CA VAL A 135 3.48 -0.77 -14.67
C VAL A 135 4.63 -0.22 -15.52
N MET A 136 5.16 0.95 -15.19
CA MET A 136 6.34 1.50 -15.89
C MET A 136 7.57 0.59 -15.78
N ILE A 137 7.81 -0.02 -14.62
CA ILE A 137 8.89 -1.00 -14.43
C ILE A 137 8.63 -2.25 -15.28
N TRP A 138 7.39 -2.72 -15.34
CA TRP A 138 7.01 -3.90 -16.13
C TRP A 138 7.26 -3.69 -17.63
N GLU A 139 6.83 -2.55 -18.19
CA GLU A 139 7.06 -2.22 -19.60
C GLU A 139 8.56 -2.19 -19.93
N LYS A 140 9.37 -1.59 -19.05
CA LYS A 140 10.84 -1.56 -19.20
C LYS A 140 11.46 -2.96 -19.14
N THR A 141 10.93 -3.83 -18.28
CA THR A 141 11.43 -5.20 -18.09
C THR A 141 11.00 -6.14 -19.20
N LYS A 142 9.86 -5.88 -19.87
CA LYS A 142 9.38 -6.67 -21.01
C LYS A 142 10.16 -6.38 -22.30
N MET A 143 10.76 -5.19 -22.43
CA MET A 143 11.56 -4.79 -23.59
C MET A 143 13.05 -5.17 -23.49
N ALA A 144 13.48 -5.76 -22.39
CA ALA A 144 14.87 -6.19 -22.13
C ALA A 144 15.00 -7.71 -22.20
#